data_AF-A0A914JQZ2-F1
#
_entry.id   AF-A0A914JQZ2-F1
#
_cell.length_a   1.000
_cell.length_b   1.000
_cell.length_c   1.000
_cell.angle_alpha   90.00
_cell.angle_beta   90.00
_cell.angle_gamma   90.00
#
_symmetry.space_group_name_H-M   'P 1'
#
loop_
_entity.id
_entity.type
_entity.pdbx_description
1 polymer ?
#
loop_
_entity_poly.entity_id
_entity_poly.type
_entity_poly.pdbx_seq_one_letter_code
_entity_poly.pdbx_strand_id
1 'polypeptide(L)'
;MSESSDNATSSSRSKKPDLSKYREKIRNLHQKREESRKINHEQVVEEDRLKKLPKNYHQKRQRQEWELEELEGKKVAEEQGVDYEQAKGLHMQADVAEKLESAKKKKKNPDTGFADYEGMSIRQYERLTNGLKPNMKSYEEMKQVIGEDQFYPTVNTMIHGSHYPTKTALDKLAEDVKGQGKKRDQYHRRRMFDPDAPIDYINERNRKFNKKLERFYGQYTEDIKGDLERGTAI
;
A
#
# COMPACT_ATOMS: atom_id res chain seq x y z
N MET A 1 -63.51 -72.82 1.09
CA MET A 1 -62.56 -73.93 0.84
C MET A 1 -62.21 -73.83 -0.64
N SER A 2 -61.13 -73.13 -0.97
CA SER A 2 -59.72 -73.57 -0.99
C SER A 2 -59.30 -73.82 -2.44
N GLU A 3 -58.92 -72.74 -3.12
CA GLU A 3 -58.25 -72.78 -4.42
C GLU A 3 -56.76 -73.06 -4.20
N SER A 4 -56.28 -74.08 -4.91
CA SER A 4 -54.94 -74.64 -4.80
C SER A 4 -53.93 -73.83 -5.62
N SER A 5 -52.92 -73.35 -4.90
CA SER A 5 -51.49 -73.25 -5.23
C SER A 5 -51.03 -73.43 -6.68
N ASP A 6 -50.38 -72.38 -7.21
CA ASP A 6 -49.07 -72.51 -7.86
C ASP A 6 -48.29 -71.18 -7.74
N ASN A 7 -47.33 -71.16 -6.80
CA ASN A 7 -46.45 -70.02 -6.51
C ASN A 7 -45.12 -70.20 -7.22
N ALA A 8 -44.94 -69.55 -8.38
CA ALA A 8 -43.68 -69.54 -9.12
C ALA A 8 -42.67 -68.60 -8.44
N THR A 9 -41.81 -69.16 -7.58
CA THR A 9 -40.67 -68.42 -7.01
C THR A 9 -39.48 -68.48 -7.98
N SER A 10 -39.22 -67.37 -8.67
CA SER A 10 -38.04 -67.22 -9.52
C SER A 10 -36.78 -67.09 -8.64
N SER A 11 -36.04 -68.19 -8.54
CA SER A 11 -34.71 -68.24 -7.92
C SER A 11 -33.72 -67.36 -8.70
N SER A 12 -33.49 -66.14 -8.23
CA SER A 12 -32.38 -65.29 -8.68
C SER A 12 -31.05 -65.85 -8.18
N ARG A 13 -30.34 -66.61 -9.03
CA ARG A 13 -28.94 -66.99 -8.77
C ARG A 13 -28.09 -65.73 -8.73
N SER A 14 -27.71 -65.29 -7.53
CA SER A 14 -26.70 -64.25 -7.34
C SER A 14 -25.37 -64.73 -7.93
N LYS A 15 -24.90 -64.05 -8.99
CA LYS A 15 -23.54 -64.27 -9.52
C LYS A 15 -22.57 -63.92 -8.40
N LYS A 16 -21.78 -64.91 -7.93
CA LYS A 16 -20.75 -64.69 -6.91
C LYS A 16 -19.84 -63.54 -7.38
N PRO A 17 -19.54 -62.55 -6.54
CA PRO A 17 -18.67 -61.44 -6.94
C PRO A 17 -17.30 -62.01 -7.36
N ASP A 18 -16.80 -61.55 -8.51
CA ASP A 18 -15.50 -61.93 -9.03
C ASP A 18 -14.41 -61.56 -8.01
N LEU A 19 -13.89 -62.59 -7.34
CA LEU A 19 -12.98 -62.45 -6.21
C LEU A 19 -11.68 -61.73 -6.61
N SER A 20 -11.28 -61.83 -7.88
CA SER A 20 -10.10 -61.12 -8.41
C SER A 20 -10.34 -59.61 -8.45
N LYS A 21 -11.47 -59.18 -9.03
CA LYS A 21 -11.85 -57.76 -9.11
C LYS A 21 -12.08 -57.14 -7.73
N TYR A 22 -12.62 -57.92 -6.79
CA TYR A 22 -12.76 -57.49 -5.40
C TYR A 22 -11.40 -57.29 -4.72
N ARG A 23 -10.44 -58.21 -4.93
CA ARG A 23 -9.06 -58.09 -4.40
C ARG A 23 -8.31 -56.90 -5.02
N GLU A 24 -8.46 -56.66 -6.32
CA GLU A 24 -7.90 -55.49 -7.01
C GLU A 24 -8.48 -54.18 -6.49
N LYS A 25 -9.82 -54.12 -6.31
CA LYS A 25 -10.48 -52.96 -5.71
C LYS A 25 -9.98 -52.67 -4.29
N ILE A 26 -9.76 -53.71 -3.49
CA ILE A 26 -9.18 -53.57 -2.14
C ILE A 26 -7.75 -53.02 -2.23
N ARG A 27 -6.89 -53.55 -3.11
CA ARG A 27 -5.53 -53.02 -3.31
C ARG A 27 -5.54 -51.55 -3.70
N ASN A 28 -6.41 -51.15 -4.64
CA ASN A 28 -6.56 -49.76 -5.05
C ASN A 28 -7.05 -48.86 -3.91
N LEU A 29 -7.94 -49.35 -3.03
CA LEU A 29 -8.37 -48.60 -1.85
C LEU A 29 -7.25 -48.46 -0.80
N HIS A 30 -6.43 -49.49 -0.61
CA HIS A 30 -5.25 -49.41 0.24
C HIS A 30 -4.25 -48.40 -0.29
N GLN A 31 -3.96 -48.44 -1.59
CA GLN A 31 -3.08 -47.47 -2.23
C GLN A 31 -3.60 -46.03 -2.08
N LYS A 32 -4.89 -45.78 -2.36
CA LYS A 32 -5.49 -44.45 -2.17
C LYS A 32 -5.45 -43.98 -0.71
N ARG A 33 -5.62 -44.91 0.25
CA ARG A 33 -5.52 -44.61 1.68
C ARG A 33 -4.09 -44.27 2.08
N GLU A 34 -3.09 -44.96 1.53
CA GLU A 34 -1.67 -44.65 1.74
C GLU A 34 -1.30 -43.30 1.11
N GLU A 35 -1.75 -43.05 -0.12
CA GLU A 35 -1.59 -41.76 -0.82
C GLU A 35 -2.21 -40.62 0.00
N SER A 36 -3.45 -40.79 0.47
CA SER A 36 -4.14 -39.79 1.30
C SER A 36 -3.42 -39.55 2.63
N ARG A 37 -2.92 -40.60 3.28
CA ARG A 37 -2.11 -40.48 4.50
C ARG A 37 -0.82 -39.70 4.26
N LYS A 38 -0.13 -39.99 3.16
CA LYS A 38 1.09 -39.31 2.76
C LYS A 38 0.84 -37.83 2.48
N ILE A 39 -0.19 -37.51 1.68
CA ILE A 39 -0.57 -36.14 1.35
C ILE A 39 -0.94 -35.36 2.61
N ASN A 40 -1.75 -35.93 3.49
CA ASN A 40 -2.13 -35.27 4.74
C ASN A 40 -0.91 -35.03 5.64
N HIS A 41 0.01 -35.98 5.73
CA HIS A 41 1.25 -35.81 6.50
C HIS A 41 2.13 -34.72 5.90
N GLU A 42 2.33 -34.72 4.59
CA GLU A 42 3.09 -33.70 3.86
C GLU A 42 2.49 -32.30 4.05
N GLN A 43 1.16 -32.17 3.97
CA GLN A 43 0.47 -30.91 4.22
C GLN A 43 0.64 -30.43 5.66
N VAL A 44 0.51 -31.31 6.65
CA VAL A 44 0.74 -30.95 8.07
C VAL A 44 2.18 -30.49 8.31
N VAL A 45 3.15 -31.17 7.68
CA VAL A 45 4.57 -30.81 7.78
C VAL A 45 4.84 -29.45 7.10
N GLU A 46 4.27 -29.20 5.92
CA GLU A 46 4.42 -27.91 5.23
C GLU A 46 3.70 -26.78 5.96
N GLU A 47 2.53 -27.01 6.55
CA GLU A 47 1.87 -26.02 7.41
C GLU A 47 2.70 -25.68 8.66
N ASP A 48 3.26 -26.69 9.33
CA ASP A 48 4.16 -26.49 10.47
C ASP A 48 5.43 -25.74 10.06
N ARG A 49 5.99 -26.07 8.89
CA ARG A 49 7.10 -25.34 8.28
C ARG A 49 6.73 -23.87 8.03
N LEU A 50 5.58 -23.59 7.41
CA LEU A 50 5.10 -22.24 7.15
C LEU A 50 4.85 -21.45 8.45
N LYS A 51 4.34 -22.11 9.50
CA LYS A 51 4.17 -21.51 10.84
C LYS A 51 5.51 -21.18 11.50
N LYS A 52 6.53 -22.01 11.30
CA LYS A 52 7.91 -21.79 11.80
C LYS A 52 8.68 -20.74 11.01
N LEU A 53 8.27 -20.46 9.76
CA LEU A 53 8.90 -19.45 8.94
C LEU A 53 8.60 -18.04 9.47
N PRO A 54 9.58 -17.12 9.45
CA PRO A 54 9.31 -15.73 9.76
C PRO A 54 8.40 -15.14 8.67
N LYS A 55 7.47 -14.26 9.08
CA LYS A 55 6.50 -13.60 8.18
C LYS A 55 7.11 -12.96 6.93
N ASN A 56 8.37 -12.50 7.01
CA ASN A 56 9.08 -11.82 5.93
C ASN A 56 9.85 -12.76 5.00
N TYR A 57 9.83 -14.08 5.23
CA TYR A 57 10.68 -15.05 4.51
C TYR A 57 10.44 -15.05 3.00
N HIS A 58 9.19 -15.15 2.55
CA HIS A 58 8.85 -15.20 1.13
C HIS A 58 9.23 -13.90 0.41
N GLN A 59 9.01 -12.74 1.03
CA GLN A 59 9.41 -11.45 0.48
C GLN A 59 10.94 -11.32 0.37
N LYS A 60 11.68 -11.84 1.35
CA LYS A 60 13.14 -11.86 1.32
C LYS A 60 13.64 -12.77 0.20
N ARG A 61 13.06 -13.96 0.03
CA ARG A 61 13.41 -14.89 -1.05
C ARG A 61 13.15 -14.28 -2.43
N GLN A 62 11.96 -13.73 -2.66
CA GLN A 62 11.63 -13.07 -3.92
C GLN A 62 12.60 -11.92 -4.24
N ARG A 63 13.02 -11.15 -3.22
CA ARG A 63 14.03 -10.11 -3.41
C ARG A 63 15.38 -10.69 -3.84
N GLN A 64 15.83 -11.77 -3.22
CA GLN A 64 17.09 -12.43 -3.57
C GLN A 64 17.06 -13.01 -4.98
N GLU A 65 15.94 -13.64 -5.38
CA GLU A 65 15.73 -14.14 -6.74
C GLU A 65 15.80 -12.99 -7.77
N TRP A 66 15.13 -11.88 -7.48
CA TRP A 66 15.16 -10.69 -8.33
C TRP A 66 16.57 -10.06 -8.44
N GLU A 67 17.32 -9.99 -7.32
CA GLU A 67 18.71 -9.50 -7.31
C GLU A 67 19.63 -10.40 -8.13
N LEU A 68 19.46 -11.73 -8.07
CA LEU A 68 20.22 -12.68 -8.87
C LEU A 68 19.93 -12.52 -10.36
N GLU A 69 18.65 -12.42 -10.74
CA GLU A 69 18.23 -12.20 -12.13
C GLU A 69 18.80 -10.87 -12.69
N GLU A 70 18.81 -9.81 -11.87
CA GLU A 70 19.41 -8.53 -12.27
C GLU A 70 20.93 -8.62 -12.44
N LEU A 71 21.63 -9.38 -11.57
CA LEU A 71 23.07 -9.62 -11.70
C LEU A 71 23.40 -10.47 -12.93
N GLU A 72 22.64 -11.52 -13.20
CA GLU A 72 22.80 -12.34 -14.40
C GLU A 72 22.55 -11.53 -15.66
N GLY A 73 21.49 -10.73 -15.69
CA GLY A 73 21.21 -9.83 -16.80
C GLY A 73 22.32 -8.81 -17.04
N LYS A 74 22.93 -8.26 -15.99
CA LYS A 74 24.09 -7.36 -16.10
C LYS A 74 25.31 -8.06 -16.68
N LYS A 75 25.61 -9.30 -16.25
CA LYS A 75 26.72 -10.09 -16.80
C LYS A 75 26.53 -10.38 -18.28
N VAL A 76 25.33 -10.81 -18.68
CA VAL A 76 25.01 -11.06 -20.09
C VAL A 76 25.14 -9.78 -20.92
N ALA A 77 24.70 -8.63 -20.40
CA ALA A 77 24.85 -7.35 -21.08
C ALA A 77 26.33 -6.91 -21.20
N GLU A 78 27.14 -7.14 -20.16
CA GLU A 78 28.59 -6.88 -20.16
C GLU A 78 29.33 -7.77 -21.17
N GLU A 79 29.00 -9.06 -21.24
CA GLU A 79 29.53 -10.00 -22.23
C GLU A 79 29.16 -9.60 -23.67
N GLN A 80 27.98 -9.02 -23.86
CA GLN A 80 27.51 -8.51 -25.15
C GLN A 80 28.01 -7.09 -25.47
N GLY A 81 28.63 -6.39 -24.51
CA GLY A 81 29.07 -5.00 -24.65
C GLY A 81 27.92 -3.98 -24.75
N VAL A 82 26.73 -4.31 -24.26
CA VAL A 82 25.53 -3.45 -24.29
C VAL A 82 25.25 -2.89 -22.89
N ASP A 83 24.76 -1.65 -22.82
CA ASP A 83 24.32 -1.05 -21.55
C ASP A 83 23.01 -1.71 -21.06
N TYR A 84 23.11 -2.39 -19.91
CA TYR A 84 22.00 -3.12 -19.28
C TYR A 84 20.80 -2.23 -18.97
N GLU A 85 21.01 -0.98 -18.54
CA GLU A 85 19.90 -0.10 -18.18
C GLU A 85 19.11 0.35 -19.41
N GLN A 86 19.80 0.59 -20.53
CA GLN A 86 19.15 0.91 -21.81
C GLN A 86 18.38 -0.29 -22.36
N ALA A 87 18.96 -1.49 -22.35
CA ALA A 87 18.29 -2.70 -22.80
C ALA A 87 17.03 -3.01 -21.96
N LYS A 88 17.13 -2.88 -20.63
CA LYS A 88 16.00 -3.03 -19.71
C LYS A 88 14.92 -1.96 -19.94
N GLY A 89 15.34 -0.73 -20.23
CA GLY A 89 14.45 0.39 -20.57
C GLY A 89 13.66 0.14 -21.85
N LEU A 90 14.28 -0.42 -22.88
CA LEU A 90 13.63 -0.75 -24.16
C LEU A 90 12.52 -1.81 -24.02
N HIS A 91 12.71 -2.78 -23.12
CA HIS A 91 11.72 -3.83 -22.87
C HIS A 91 10.62 -3.41 -21.89
N MET A 92 10.76 -2.28 -21.20
CA MET A 92 9.76 -1.79 -20.25
C MET A 92 8.68 -0.99 -20.97
N GLN A 93 7.41 -1.41 -20.82
CA GLN A 93 6.27 -0.65 -21.34
C GLN A 93 6.19 0.75 -20.70
N ALA A 94 5.85 1.76 -21.51
CA ALA A 94 5.77 3.16 -21.06
C ALA A 94 4.85 3.36 -19.84
N ASP A 95 3.68 2.70 -19.83
CA ASP A 95 2.73 2.78 -18.70
C ASP A 95 3.32 2.25 -17.38
N VAL A 96 4.15 1.22 -17.46
CA VAL A 96 4.82 0.60 -16.29
C VAL A 96 5.93 1.52 -15.80
N ALA A 97 6.69 2.13 -16.72
CA ALA A 97 7.70 3.12 -16.41
C ALA A 97 7.11 4.33 -15.68
N GLU A 98 5.99 4.88 -16.18
CA GLU A 98 5.32 6.02 -15.56
C GLU A 98 4.78 5.69 -14.17
N LYS A 99 4.24 4.48 -13.97
CA LYS A 99 3.80 4.00 -12.66
C LYS A 99 4.96 3.89 -11.68
N LEU A 100 6.11 3.35 -12.11
CA LEU A 100 7.32 3.24 -11.31
C LEU A 100 7.87 4.61 -10.92
N GLU A 101 7.99 5.52 -11.89
CA GLU A 101 8.33 6.94 -11.71
C GLU A 101 7.42 7.61 -10.67
N SER A 102 6.11 7.48 -10.85
CA SER A 102 5.11 8.06 -9.96
C SER A 102 5.17 7.47 -8.54
N ALA A 103 5.40 6.17 -8.43
CA ALA A 103 5.56 5.50 -7.13
C ALA A 103 6.84 5.98 -6.41
N LYS A 104 7.96 6.14 -7.14
CA LYS A 104 9.20 6.72 -6.60
C LYS A 104 8.98 8.15 -6.11
N LYS A 105 8.28 8.98 -6.90
CA LYS A 105 7.92 10.37 -6.52
C LYS A 105 7.08 10.41 -5.24
N LYS A 106 6.08 9.54 -5.10
CA LYS A 106 5.24 9.45 -3.89
C LYS A 106 6.02 9.04 -2.63
N LYS A 107 7.04 8.19 -2.78
CA LYS A 107 7.88 7.71 -1.67
C LYS A 107 8.98 8.68 -1.22
N LYS A 108 9.30 9.72 -2.01
CA LYS A 108 10.43 10.61 -1.73
C LYS A 108 10.23 11.52 -0.51
N ASN A 109 8.99 11.97 -0.26
CA ASN A 109 8.64 12.80 0.90
C ASN A 109 7.24 12.43 1.39
N PRO A 110 7.06 11.23 1.99
CA PRO A 110 5.78 10.82 2.53
C PRO A 110 5.42 11.70 3.72
N ASP A 111 4.12 11.91 3.93
CA ASP A 111 3.64 12.56 5.15
C ASP A 111 3.67 11.57 6.32
N THR A 112 4.59 11.81 7.26
CA THR A 112 4.76 10.97 8.46
C THR A 112 3.73 11.27 9.55
N GLY A 113 2.85 12.24 9.33
CA GLY A 113 1.88 12.72 10.31
C GLY A 113 2.41 13.89 11.15
N PHE A 114 1.52 14.43 11.98
CA PHE A 114 1.86 15.52 12.88
C PHE A 114 2.64 15.00 14.08
N ALA A 115 3.87 15.49 14.24
CA ALA A 115 4.71 15.25 15.42
C ALA A 115 4.82 16.52 16.26
N ASP A 116 5.34 17.61 15.66
CA ASP A 116 5.47 18.91 16.30
C ASP A 116 5.25 20.05 15.29
N TYR A 117 4.91 21.24 15.81
CA TYR A 117 4.73 22.46 15.03
C TYR A 117 6.03 22.94 14.37
N GLU A 118 7.19 22.75 15.00
CA GLU A 118 8.48 23.15 14.40
C GLU A 118 8.78 22.31 13.16
N GLY A 119 8.66 20.97 13.26
CA GLY A 119 8.85 20.07 12.13
C GLY A 119 7.88 20.34 10.97
N MET A 120 6.62 20.68 11.26
CA MET A 120 5.66 21.09 10.22
C MET A 120 6.03 22.43 9.58
N SER A 121 6.54 23.38 10.38
CA SER A 121 6.99 24.69 9.89
C SER A 121 8.21 24.56 8.98
N ILE A 122 9.19 23.72 9.36
CA ILE A 122 10.37 23.41 8.55
C ILE A 122 9.94 22.78 7.22
N ARG A 123 9.07 21.77 7.25
CA ARG A 123 8.58 21.12 6.02
C ARG A 123 7.83 22.08 5.10
N GLN A 124 7.04 22.99 5.67
CA GLN A 124 6.39 24.05 4.89
C GLN A 124 7.44 24.99 4.28
N TYR A 125 8.42 25.42 5.07
CA TYR A 125 9.50 26.28 4.63
C TYR A 125 10.29 25.65 3.48
N GLU A 126 10.77 24.42 3.63
CA GLU A 126 11.47 23.67 2.57
C GLU A 126 10.63 23.56 1.30
N ARG A 127 9.32 23.31 1.42
CA ARG A 127 8.44 23.24 0.25
C ARG A 127 8.33 24.60 -0.45
N LEU A 128 8.28 25.70 0.30
CA LEU A 128 8.22 27.05 -0.25
C LEU A 128 9.55 27.43 -0.89
N THR A 129 10.67 27.21 -0.21
CA THR A 129 12.01 27.53 -0.72
C THR A 129 12.37 26.74 -1.97
N ASN A 130 12.06 25.44 -2.02
CA ASN A 130 12.25 24.62 -3.22
C ASN A 130 11.36 25.06 -4.40
N GLY A 131 10.26 25.78 -4.14
CA GLY A 131 9.37 26.31 -5.16
C GLY A 131 9.77 27.70 -5.68
N LEU A 132 10.63 28.43 -4.94
CA LEU A 132 11.09 29.76 -5.33
C LEU A 132 12.03 29.65 -6.53
N LYS A 133 11.78 30.48 -7.55
CA LYS A 133 12.64 30.61 -8.73
C LYS A 133 13.22 32.02 -8.77
N PRO A 134 14.47 32.22 -8.30
CA PRO A 134 15.11 33.53 -8.31
C PRO A 134 15.35 34.02 -9.74
N ASN A 135 15.11 35.32 -9.97
CA ASN A 135 15.41 35.97 -11.23
C ASN A 135 16.85 36.53 -11.18
N MET A 136 17.79 35.84 -11.82
CA MET A 136 19.21 36.21 -11.73
C MET A 136 19.51 37.58 -12.38
N LYS A 137 18.82 37.94 -13.47
CA LYS A 137 18.98 39.25 -14.13
C LYS A 137 18.67 40.42 -13.19
N SER A 138 17.51 40.37 -12.53
CA SER A 138 17.13 41.42 -11.57
C SER A 138 18.04 41.44 -10.34
N TYR A 139 18.63 40.30 -9.98
CA TYR A 139 19.61 40.21 -8.90
C TYR A 139 20.93 40.92 -9.29
N GLU A 140 21.42 40.70 -10.51
CA GLU A 140 22.62 41.36 -11.04
C GLU A 140 22.42 42.87 -11.21
N GLU A 141 21.28 43.30 -11.75
CA GLU A 141 20.93 44.72 -11.87
C GLU A 141 20.91 45.40 -10.48
N MET A 142 20.29 44.75 -9.49
CA MET A 142 20.25 45.25 -8.12
C MET A 142 21.64 45.30 -7.48
N LYS A 143 22.49 44.30 -7.75
CA LYS A 143 23.88 44.28 -7.29
C LYS A 143 24.68 45.45 -7.85
N GLN A 144 24.52 45.78 -9.14
CA GLN A 144 25.19 46.91 -9.77
C GLN A 144 24.73 48.26 -9.20
N VAL A 145 23.42 48.42 -8.96
CA VAL A 145 22.85 49.68 -8.45
C VAL A 145 23.25 49.96 -7.00
N ILE A 146 23.27 48.93 -6.15
CA ILE A 146 23.56 49.07 -4.71
C ILE A 146 25.08 49.13 -4.45
N GLY A 147 25.89 48.50 -5.31
CA GLY A 147 27.33 48.35 -5.12
C GLY A 147 27.67 47.21 -4.14
N GLU A 148 28.88 46.66 -4.24
CA GLU A 148 29.24 45.41 -3.54
C GLU A 148 29.24 45.56 -2.01
N ASP A 149 29.68 46.71 -1.49
CA ASP A 149 29.81 46.95 -0.04
C ASP A 149 28.47 46.98 0.70
N GLN A 150 27.41 47.48 0.06
CA GLN A 150 26.07 47.55 0.65
C GLN A 150 25.20 46.34 0.27
N PHE A 151 25.51 45.65 -0.83
CA PHE A 151 24.74 44.51 -1.29
C PHE A 151 24.95 43.26 -0.43
N TYR A 152 26.13 43.14 0.21
CA TYR A 152 26.44 42.09 1.18
C TYR A 152 26.49 42.67 2.61
N PRO A 153 25.32 42.98 3.21
CA PRO A 153 25.27 43.56 4.54
C PRO A 153 25.84 42.62 5.61
N THR A 154 26.52 43.22 6.58
CA THR A 154 26.87 42.55 7.84
C THR A 154 25.90 42.98 8.94
N VAL A 155 25.97 42.37 10.12
CA VAL A 155 25.02 42.63 11.22
C VAL A 155 24.93 44.12 11.62
N ASN A 156 26.00 44.89 11.36
CA ASN A 156 26.11 46.31 11.72
C ASN A 156 25.85 47.28 10.57
N THR A 157 25.59 46.80 9.34
CA THR A 157 25.31 47.68 8.21
C THR A 157 23.85 48.11 8.23
N MET A 158 23.60 49.40 8.39
CA MET A 158 22.26 49.97 8.38
C MET A 158 21.81 50.20 6.93
N ILE A 159 20.93 49.33 6.43
CA ILE A 159 20.25 49.52 5.14
C ILE A 159 18.82 49.98 5.45
N HIS A 160 18.54 51.27 5.27
CA HIS A 160 17.20 51.82 5.49
C HIS A 160 16.70 52.55 4.25
N GLY A 161 15.54 52.16 3.73
CA GLY A 161 14.81 52.90 2.69
C GLY A 161 15.32 52.77 1.25
N SER A 162 16.31 51.92 0.97
CA SER A 162 16.88 51.76 -0.38
C SER A 162 16.17 50.73 -1.26
N HIS A 163 15.36 49.83 -0.68
CA HIS A 163 14.66 48.79 -1.44
C HIS A 163 13.17 49.10 -1.57
N TYR A 164 12.76 49.51 -2.77
CA TYR A 164 11.36 49.61 -3.16
C TYR A 164 11.01 48.41 -4.04
N PRO A 165 10.22 47.44 -3.53
CA PRO A 165 9.85 46.27 -4.32
C PRO A 165 9.03 46.70 -5.53
N THR A 166 9.32 46.09 -6.67
CA THR A 166 8.54 46.28 -7.89
C THR A 166 7.11 45.77 -7.68
N LYS A 167 6.12 46.38 -8.34
CA LYS A 167 4.71 45.95 -8.25
C LYS A 167 4.55 44.46 -8.60
N THR A 168 5.30 43.99 -9.60
CA THR A 168 5.31 42.58 -10.00
C THR A 168 5.84 41.63 -8.92
N ALA A 169 6.79 42.08 -8.09
CA ALA A 169 7.28 41.29 -6.95
C ALA A 169 6.24 41.22 -5.83
N LEU A 170 5.53 42.33 -5.58
CA LEU A 170 4.42 42.38 -4.62
C LEU A 170 3.26 41.46 -5.04
N ASP A 171 2.90 41.46 -6.33
CA ASP A 171 1.84 40.61 -6.86
C ASP A 171 2.18 39.12 -6.71
N LYS A 172 3.42 38.73 -7.03
CA LYS A 172 3.90 37.35 -6.82
C LYS A 172 3.83 36.92 -5.36
N LEU A 173 4.23 37.79 -4.43
CA LEU A 173 4.12 37.52 -3.00
C LEU A 173 2.66 37.37 -2.58
N ALA A 174 1.77 38.25 -3.05
CA ALA A 174 0.35 38.17 -2.76
C ALA A 174 -0.29 36.87 -3.30
N GLU A 175 0.10 36.44 -4.49
CA GLU A 175 -0.31 35.14 -5.06
C GLU A 175 0.18 33.96 -4.23
N ASP A 176 1.44 33.97 -3.78
CA ASP A 176 1.97 32.90 -2.94
C ASP A 176 1.25 32.83 -1.59
N VAL A 177 1.02 33.97 -0.93
CA VAL A 177 0.25 34.02 0.33
C VAL A 177 -1.17 33.48 0.15
N LYS A 178 -1.85 33.85 -0.95
CA LYS A 178 -3.17 33.27 -1.29
C LYS A 178 -3.08 31.77 -1.53
N GLY A 179 -2.02 31.30 -2.19
CA GLY A 179 -1.74 29.88 -2.41
C GLY A 179 -1.51 29.11 -1.11
N GLN A 180 -0.76 29.69 -0.18
CA GLN A 180 -0.56 29.15 1.17
C GLN A 180 -1.89 29.04 1.93
N GLY A 181 -2.74 30.06 1.86
CA GLY A 181 -4.10 30.04 2.42
C GLY A 181 -4.94 28.88 1.87
N LYS A 182 -5.02 28.75 0.54
CA LYS A 182 -5.75 27.64 -0.11
C LYS A 182 -5.25 26.27 0.32
N LYS A 183 -3.93 26.08 0.42
CA LYS A 183 -3.34 24.81 0.88
C LYS A 183 -3.70 24.50 2.33
N ARG A 184 -3.72 25.52 3.20
CA ARG A 184 -4.14 25.38 4.61
C ARG A 184 -5.61 24.99 4.71
N ASP A 185 -6.48 25.61 3.93
CA ASP A 185 -7.92 25.28 3.93
C ASP A 185 -8.18 23.85 3.44
N GLN A 186 -7.37 23.37 2.49
CA GLN A 186 -7.43 22.00 1.96
C GLN A 186 -6.73 20.95 2.84
N TYR A 187 -6.08 21.34 3.94
CA TYR A 187 -5.36 20.43 4.83
C TYR A 187 -6.30 19.35 5.40
N HIS A 188 -7.50 19.76 5.83
CA HIS A 188 -8.53 18.84 6.29
C HIS A 188 -9.51 18.51 5.15
N ARG A 189 -9.29 17.39 4.48
CA ARG A 189 -10.22 16.89 3.44
C ARG A 189 -11.45 16.26 4.10
N ARG A 190 -12.64 16.65 3.64
CA ARG A 190 -13.90 16.01 4.07
C ARG A 190 -13.92 14.57 3.56
N ARG A 191 -14.10 13.60 4.46
CA ARG A 191 -14.41 12.21 4.07
C ARG A 191 -15.84 12.19 3.53
N MET A 192 -16.07 11.44 2.45
CA MET A 192 -17.42 11.29 1.88
C MET A 192 -18.35 10.67 2.93
N PHE A 193 -19.58 11.18 2.99
CA PHE A 193 -20.61 10.61 3.84
C PHE A 193 -21.16 9.36 3.15
N ASP A 194 -21.11 8.24 3.86
CA ASP A 194 -21.72 6.99 3.43
C ASP A 194 -23.18 6.96 3.94
N PRO A 195 -24.19 6.99 3.06
CA PRO A 195 -25.59 7.00 3.46
C PRO A 195 -26.06 5.65 4.02
N ASP A 196 -25.36 4.55 3.70
CA ASP A 196 -25.77 3.20 4.10
C ASP A 196 -25.13 2.76 5.43
N ALA A 197 -24.19 3.56 5.96
CA ALA A 197 -23.55 3.28 7.24
C ALA A 197 -24.57 3.38 8.40
N PRO A 198 -24.53 2.46 9.38
CA PRO A 198 -25.38 2.52 10.57
C PRO A 198 -25.24 3.87 11.28
N ILE A 199 -26.36 4.56 11.48
CA ILE A 199 -26.39 5.88 12.11
C ILE A 199 -26.47 5.69 13.63
N ASP A 200 -25.37 5.97 14.32
CA ASP A 200 -25.22 5.90 15.78
C ASP A 200 -25.39 7.28 16.46
N TYR A 201 -25.84 8.30 15.72
CA TYR A 201 -25.90 9.69 16.19
C TYR A 201 -27.22 10.38 15.84
N ILE A 202 -27.62 11.33 16.70
CA ILE A 202 -28.83 12.17 16.48
C ILE A 202 -28.46 13.50 15.81
N ASN A 203 -27.29 14.06 16.10
CA ASN A 203 -26.85 15.36 15.57
C ASN A 203 -25.37 15.34 15.10
N GLU A 204 -24.95 16.38 14.36
CA GLU A 204 -23.59 16.46 13.80
C GLU A 204 -22.48 16.53 14.86
N ARG A 205 -22.76 17.17 16.01
CA ARG A 205 -21.79 17.25 17.12
C ARG A 205 -21.58 15.88 17.75
N ASN A 206 -22.66 15.13 17.93
CA ASN A 206 -22.68 13.76 18.42
C ASN A 206 -21.93 12.83 17.45
N ARG A 207 -22.19 12.95 16.13
CA ARG A 207 -21.41 12.22 15.11
C ARG A 207 -19.91 12.43 15.24
N LYS A 208 -19.47 13.68 15.42
CA LYS A 208 -18.04 14.00 15.59
C LYS A 208 -17.48 13.46 16.91
N PHE A 209 -18.29 13.45 17.96
CA PHE A 209 -17.95 12.89 19.26
C PHE A 209 -17.83 11.36 19.20
N ASN A 210 -18.79 10.65 18.63
CA ASN A 210 -18.71 9.20 18.41
C ASN A 210 -17.51 8.83 17.53
N LYS A 211 -17.25 9.58 16.45
CA LYS A 211 -16.02 9.43 15.64
C LYS A 211 -14.73 9.71 16.41
N LYS A 212 -14.78 10.49 17.49
CA LYS A 212 -13.64 10.67 18.39
C LYS A 212 -13.51 9.44 19.29
N LEU A 213 -14.60 8.96 19.89
CA LEU A 213 -14.61 7.74 20.70
C LEU A 213 -14.10 6.53 19.91
N GLU A 214 -14.60 6.31 18.69
CA GLU A 214 -14.18 5.19 17.83
C GLU A 214 -12.66 5.22 17.56
N ARG A 215 -12.07 6.41 17.41
CA ARG A 215 -10.62 6.54 17.18
C ARG A 215 -9.75 6.15 18.38
N PHE A 216 -10.25 6.32 19.61
CA PHE A 216 -9.49 6.02 20.83
C PHE A 216 -9.85 4.67 21.42
N TYR A 217 -11.13 4.30 21.39
CA TYR A 217 -11.66 3.12 22.06
C TYR A 217 -12.01 1.98 21.12
N GLY A 218 -12.20 2.25 19.81
CA GLY A 218 -12.62 1.25 18.83
C GLY A 218 -11.78 -0.02 18.90
N GLN A 219 -10.44 0.13 18.89
CA GLN A 219 -9.49 -1.00 18.98
C GLN A 219 -9.69 -1.87 20.24
N TYR A 220 -10.17 -1.30 21.35
CA TYR A 220 -10.39 -2.02 22.61
C TYR A 220 -11.81 -2.56 22.75
N THR A 221 -12.76 -2.05 21.95
CA THR A 221 -14.18 -2.41 22.03
C THR A 221 -14.66 -3.19 20.80
N GLU A 222 -13.74 -3.65 19.93
CA GLU A 222 -14.06 -4.45 18.74
C GLU A 222 -14.87 -5.69 19.09
N ASP A 223 -14.48 -6.42 20.15
CA ASP A 223 -15.18 -7.63 20.59
C ASP A 223 -16.62 -7.32 21.05
N ILE A 224 -16.78 -6.30 21.90
CA ILE A 224 -18.09 -5.86 22.42
C ILE A 224 -19.01 -5.43 21.27
N LYS A 225 -18.46 -4.71 20.30
CA LYS A 225 -19.20 -4.27 19.10
C LYS A 225 -19.62 -5.46 18.25
N GLY A 226 -18.73 -6.43 18.05
CA GLY A 226 -19.03 -7.67 17.33
C GLY A 226 -20.07 -8.53 18.04
N ASP A 227 -20.09 -8.56 19.38
CA ASP A 227 -21.10 -9.27 20.15
C ASP A 227 -22.47 -8.60 20.05
N LEU A 228 -22.54 -7.27 20.09
CA LEU A 228 -23.75 -6.50 19.85
C LEU A 228 -24.33 -6.75 18.45
N GLU A 229 -23.48 -6.75 17.43
CA GLU A 229 -23.87 -7.06 16.04
C GLU A 229 -24.33 -8.52 15.88
N ARG A 230 -23.82 -9.45 16.70
CA ARG A 230 -24.25 -10.85 16.78
C ARG A 230 -25.48 -11.09 17.67
N GLY A 231 -26.09 -10.03 18.20
CA GLY A 231 -27.28 -10.15 19.05
C GLY A 231 -26.96 -10.58 20.49
N THR A 232 -25.81 -10.18 21.03
CA THR A 232 -25.35 -10.44 22.41
C THR A 232 -25.12 -11.92 22.77
N ALA A 233 -25.04 -12.78 21.76
CA ALA A 233 -24.66 -14.17 21.94
C ALA A 233 -23.15 -14.28 22.09
N ILE A 234 -22.71 -14.84 23.23
CA ILE A 234 -21.31 -15.24 23.50
C ILE A 234 -20.95 -16.46 22.66
#